data_AF-A0A6M0C827-F1
#
_entry.id   AF-A0A6M0C827-F1
#
_cell.length_a   1.000
_cell.length_b   1.000
_cell.length_c   1.000
_cell.angle_alpha   90.00
_cell.angle_beta   90.00
_cell.angle_gamma   90.00
#
_symmetry.space_group_name_H-M   'P 1'
#
loop_
_entity.id
_entity.type
_entity.pdbx_description
1 polymer ?
#
loop_
_entity_poly.entity_id
_entity_poly.type
_entity_poly.pdbx_seq_one_letter_code
_entity_poly.pdbx_strand_id
1 'polypeptide(L)'
;MKTKSNYWQLLFYIRPHGHTIAKALLCTLAFTVFWPVLAWLMGEMAGYIGKGDLNAIARTAGQAAIIFLVRGAVQYGQDTMMAKAALTIALDLRKRVYSHLQTLNLDYFETAKTGDLAYRLTEDIDRIGEVINKFFHQFVPCILQLI
;
A
#
# COMPACT_ATOMS: atom_id res chain seq x y z
N MET A 1 -19.05 -21.75 20.79
CA MET A 1 -20.06 -21.11 19.91
C MET A 1 -19.35 -20.64 18.65
N LYS A 2 -19.78 -21.08 17.46
CA LYS A 2 -19.12 -20.74 16.19
C LYS A 2 -19.39 -19.27 15.84
N THR A 3 -18.45 -18.38 16.12
CA THR A 3 -18.49 -16.99 15.66
C THR A 3 -18.36 -17.00 14.14
N LYS A 4 -19.45 -16.70 13.43
CA LYS A 4 -19.40 -16.40 12.00
C LYS A 4 -18.48 -15.19 11.84
N SER A 5 -17.27 -15.43 11.32
CA SER A 5 -16.27 -14.38 11.12
C SER A 5 -16.82 -13.35 10.13
N ASN A 6 -17.24 -12.21 10.65
CA ASN A 6 -18.00 -11.21 9.91
C ASN A 6 -17.03 -10.21 9.26
N TYR A 7 -16.16 -10.70 8.37
CA TYR A 7 -15.19 -9.89 7.60
C TYR A 7 -15.84 -8.70 6.88
N TRP A 8 -17.15 -8.75 6.66
CA TRP A 8 -17.95 -7.68 6.05
C TRP A 8 -18.04 -6.41 6.92
N GLN A 9 -17.92 -6.54 8.25
CA GLN A 9 -17.94 -5.39 9.17
C GLN A 9 -16.62 -4.57 9.11
N LEU A 10 -15.50 -5.21 8.77
CA LEU A 10 -14.22 -4.52 8.51
C LEU A 10 -14.28 -3.65 7.25
N LEU A 11 -15.04 -4.08 6.23
CA LEU A 11 -15.16 -3.36 4.96
C LEU A 11 -15.86 -1.99 5.13
N PHE A 12 -16.82 -1.89 6.04
CA PHE A 12 -17.49 -0.62 6.36
C PHE A 12 -16.56 0.38 7.06
N TYR A 13 -15.55 -0.12 7.80
CA TYR A 13 -14.59 0.70 8.55
C TYR A 13 -13.48 1.30 7.67
N ILE A 14 -13.16 0.65 6.55
CA ILE A 14 -12.16 1.14 5.56
C ILE A 14 -12.79 2.20 4.61
N ARG A 15 -14.11 2.19 4.46
CA ARG A 15 -14.90 3.06 3.57
C ARG A 15 -14.64 4.57 3.70
N PRO A 16 -14.41 5.14 4.90
CA PRO A 16 -14.09 6.57 5.06
C PRO A 16 -12.73 6.99 4.49
N HIS A 17 -11.78 6.05 4.29
CA HIS A 17 -10.44 6.35 3.77
C HIS A 17 -10.31 6.17 2.25
N GLY A 18 -11.45 6.08 1.55
CA GLY A 18 -11.51 5.92 0.09
C GLY A 18 -10.72 6.97 -0.70
N HIS A 19 -10.57 8.20 -0.19
CA HIS A 19 -9.76 9.23 -0.85
C HIS A 19 -8.25 8.93 -0.86
N THR A 20 -7.72 8.35 0.20
CA THR A 20 -6.29 7.99 0.27
C THR A 20 -6.01 6.74 -0.57
N ILE A 21 -6.98 5.82 -0.58
CA ILE A 21 -6.98 4.64 -1.45
C ILE A 21 -7.04 5.06 -2.91
N ALA A 22 -7.92 5.99 -3.28
CA ALA A 22 -8.05 6.47 -4.65
C ALA A 22 -6.78 7.17 -5.15
N LYS A 23 -6.12 7.98 -4.29
CA LYS A 23 -4.82 8.59 -4.62
C LYS A 23 -3.72 7.55 -4.84
N ALA A 24 -3.70 6.52 -4.01
CA ALA A 24 -2.76 5.42 -4.15
C ALA A 24 -3.01 4.56 -5.39
N LEU A 25 -4.28 4.31 -5.71
CA LEU A 25 -4.70 3.58 -6.91
C LEU A 25 -4.32 4.38 -8.17
N LEU A 26 -4.49 5.70 -8.16
CA LEU A 26 -3.99 6.59 -9.21
C LEU A 26 -2.46 6.55 -9.37
N CYS A 27 -1.70 6.59 -8.26
CA CYS A 27 -0.24 6.42 -8.30
C CYS A 27 0.16 5.04 -8.84
N THR A 28 -0.57 3.99 -8.45
CA THR A 28 -0.30 2.63 -8.92
C THR A 28 -0.58 2.51 -10.40
N LEU A 29 -1.68 3.07 -10.91
CA LEU A 29 -1.96 3.13 -12.35
C LEU A 29 -0.86 3.88 -13.10
N ALA A 30 -0.40 5.01 -12.58
CA ALA A 30 0.71 5.75 -13.16
C ALA A 30 1.99 4.91 -13.21
N PHE A 31 2.29 4.14 -12.16
CA PHE A 31 3.44 3.22 -12.12
C PHE A 31 3.29 2.02 -13.06
N THR A 32 2.10 1.42 -13.14
CA THR A 32 1.84 0.26 -14.00
C THR A 32 2.11 0.58 -15.47
N VAL A 33 1.86 1.81 -15.92
CA VAL A 33 2.17 2.24 -17.30
C VAL A 33 3.68 2.25 -17.59
N PHE A 34 4.54 2.45 -16.60
CA PHE A 34 5.99 2.39 -16.81
C PHE A 34 6.49 0.97 -17.11
N TRP A 35 5.77 -0.07 -16.70
CA TRP A 35 6.18 -1.46 -16.91
C TRP A 35 6.20 -1.87 -18.40
N PRO A 36 5.12 -1.72 -19.19
CA PRO A 36 5.12 -2.03 -20.61
C PRO A 36 6.03 -1.10 -21.42
N VAL A 37 6.18 0.18 -21.01
CA VAL A 37 7.14 1.10 -21.64
C VAL A 37 8.57 0.59 -21.51
N LEU A 38 8.97 0.11 -20.33
CA LEU A 38 10.30 -0.46 -20.11
C LEU A 38 10.51 -1.75 -20.92
N ALA A 39 9.48 -2.62 -20.97
CA ALA A 39 9.53 -3.86 -21.73
C ALA A 39 9.67 -3.62 -23.24
N TRP A 40 8.94 -2.64 -23.78
CA TRP A 40 9.06 -2.24 -25.17
C TRP A 40 10.46 -1.67 -25.48
N LEU A 41 10.97 -0.80 -24.60
CA LEU A 41 12.30 -0.19 -24.75
C LEU A 41 13.42 -1.23 -24.70
N MET A 42 13.30 -2.25 -23.83
CA MET A 42 14.20 -3.41 -23.78
C MET A 42 14.17 -4.22 -25.08
N GLY A 43 12.98 -4.41 -25.68
CA GLY A 43 12.82 -5.08 -26.96
C GLY A 43 13.51 -4.33 -28.11
N GLU A 44 13.39 -3.00 -28.14
CA GLU A 44 14.07 -2.16 -29.14
C GLU A 44 15.60 -2.19 -28.95
N MET A 45 16.06 -2.11 -27.69
CA MET A 45 17.47 -2.18 -27.33
C MET A 45 18.11 -3.50 -27.75
N ALA A 46 17.41 -4.64 -27.59
CA ALA A 46 17.85 -5.95 -28.07
C ALA A 46 17.96 -5.99 -29.61
N GLY A 47 17.07 -5.31 -30.33
CA GLY A 47 17.12 -5.17 -31.78
C GLY A 47 18.32 -4.36 -32.29
N TYR A 48 18.73 -3.30 -31.58
CA TYR A 48 19.91 -2.50 -31.91
C TYR A 48 21.22 -3.24 -31.60
N ILE A 49 21.26 -4.03 -30.52
CA ILE A 49 22.39 -4.92 -30.20
C ILE A 49 22.65 -5.91 -31.33
N GLY A 50 21.59 -6.47 -31.94
CA GLY A 50 21.70 -7.37 -33.09
C GLY A 50 22.24 -6.71 -34.37
N LYS A 51 22.15 -5.37 -34.49
CA LYS A 51 22.64 -4.61 -35.67
C LYS A 51 24.06 -4.03 -35.50
N GLY A 52 24.65 -4.11 -34.30
CA GLY A 52 26.02 -3.65 -34.03
C GLY A 52 26.22 -2.13 -34.02
N ASP A 53 25.15 -1.33 -33.99
CA ASP A 53 25.24 0.13 -33.99
C ASP A 53 25.40 0.67 -32.56
N LEU A 54 26.65 0.84 -32.14
CA LEU A 54 27.05 1.30 -30.81
C LEU A 54 26.46 2.67 -30.43
N ASN A 55 26.20 3.55 -31.42
CA ASN A 55 25.68 4.88 -31.17
C ASN A 55 24.17 4.84 -30.86
N ALA A 56 23.42 4.00 -31.59
CA ALA A 56 22.01 3.76 -31.31
C ALA A 56 21.81 3.10 -29.93
N ILE A 57 22.70 2.18 -29.54
CA ILE A 57 22.68 1.52 -28.22
C ILE A 57 22.95 2.52 -27.09
N ALA A 58 23.97 3.37 -27.24
CA ALA A 58 24.29 4.37 -26.22
C ALA A 58 23.14 5.37 -26.00
N ARG A 59 22.46 5.78 -27.08
CA ARG A 59 21.31 6.70 -27.02
C ARG A 59 20.08 6.06 -26.35
N THR A 60 19.76 4.81 -26.68
CA THR A 60 18.67 4.07 -26.02
C THR A 60 18.98 3.75 -24.56
N ALA A 61 20.24 3.43 -24.23
CA ALA A 61 20.69 3.25 -22.84
C ALA A 61 20.49 4.53 -22.01
N GLY A 62 20.83 5.70 -22.56
CA GLY A 62 20.61 6.99 -21.90
C GLY A 62 19.13 7.28 -21.64
N GLN A 63 18.27 6.99 -22.61
CA GLN A 63 16.81 7.12 -22.44
C GLN A 63 16.27 6.15 -21.38
N ALA A 64 16.72 4.89 -21.40
CA ALA A 64 16.35 3.89 -20.39
C ALA A 64 16.73 4.35 -18.98
N ALA A 65 17.94 4.89 -18.80
CA ALA A 65 18.41 5.39 -17.52
C ALA A 65 17.53 6.52 -16.97
N ILE A 66 17.14 7.48 -17.81
CA ILE A 66 16.24 8.57 -17.42
C ILE A 66 14.87 8.02 -17.00
N ILE A 67 14.29 7.12 -17.79
CA ILE A 67 13.00 6.50 -17.47
C ILE A 67 13.09 5.72 -16.15
N PHE A 68 14.20 5.02 -15.91
CA PHE A 68 14.43 4.28 -14.67
C PHE A 68 14.50 5.20 -13.45
N LEU A 69 15.19 6.34 -13.58
CA LEU A 69 15.26 7.35 -12.51
C LEU A 69 13.88 7.97 -12.22
N VAL A 70 13.13 8.33 -13.26
CA VAL A 70 11.76 8.87 -13.10
C VAL A 70 10.86 7.84 -12.43
N ARG A 71 10.93 6.57 -12.87
CA ARG A 71 10.18 5.46 -12.27
C ARG A 71 10.52 5.30 -10.78
N GLY A 72 11.80 5.35 -10.42
CA GLY A 72 12.24 5.26 -9.03
C GLY A 72 11.69 6.39 -8.17
N ALA A 73 11.68 7.63 -8.69
CA ALA A 73 11.11 8.78 -7.99
C ALA A 73 9.60 8.65 -7.78
N VAL A 74 8.87 8.19 -8.79
CA VAL A 74 7.42 7.92 -8.71
C VAL A 74 7.13 6.81 -7.69
N GLN A 75 7.92 5.74 -7.71
CA GLN A 75 7.78 4.63 -6.77
C GLN A 75 7.99 5.09 -5.32
N TYR A 76 9.04 5.87 -5.07
CA TYR A 76 9.28 6.44 -3.74
C TYR A 76 8.12 7.34 -3.27
N GLY A 77 7.56 8.15 -4.17
CA GLY A 77 6.39 8.97 -3.88
C GLY A 77 5.17 8.14 -3.50
N GLN A 78 4.91 7.08 -4.25
CA GLN A 78 3.84 6.12 -3.98
C GLN A 78 4.03 5.43 -2.62
N ASP A 79 5.23 4.92 -2.35
CA ASP A 79 5.59 4.25 -1.09
C ASP A 79 5.35 5.15 0.12
N THR A 80 5.82 6.39 0.03
CA THR A 80 5.64 7.38 1.10
C THR A 80 4.17 7.73 1.32
N MET A 81 3.39 7.94 0.25
CA MET A 81 1.97 8.27 0.37
C MET A 81 1.17 7.14 0.99
N MET A 82 1.47 5.90 0.59
CA MET A 82 0.81 4.69 1.11
C MET A 82 1.16 4.41 2.57
N ALA A 83 2.44 4.58 2.95
CA ALA A 83 2.87 4.47 4.34
C ALA A 83 2.14 5.48 5.23
N LYS A 84 2.07 6.75 4.79
CA LYS A 84 1.31 7.80 5.48
C LYS A 84 -0.18 7.47 5.61
N ALA A 85 -0.77 6.91 4.56
CA ALA A 85 -2.16 6.47 4.56
C ALA A 85 -2.42 5.43 5.65
N ALA A 86 -1.63 4.35 5.66
CA ALA A 86 -1.77 3.26 6.61
C ALA A 86 -1.61 3.74 8.05
N LEU A 87 -0.60 4.58 8.30
CA LEU A 87 -0.35 5.13 9.64
C LEU A 87 -1.50 6.02 10.12
N THR A 88 -2.08 6.83 9.22
CA THR A 88 -3.23 7.68 9.54
C THR A 88 -4.46 6.84 9.91
N ILE A 89 -4.69 5.74 9.19
CA ILE A 89 -5.80 4.82 9.45
C ILE A 89 -5.62 4.13 10.81
N ALA A 90 -4.42 3.61 11.09
CA ALA A 90 -4.09 2.98 12.37
C ALA A 90 -4.28 3.96 13.53
N LEU A 91 -3.89 5.22 13.35
CA LEU A 91 -4.06 6.27 14.35
C LEU A 91 -5.55 6.61 14.61
N ASP A 92 -6.38 6.72 13.57
CA ASP A 92 -7.83 6.95 13.76
C ASP A 92 -8.49 5.78 14.50
N LEU A 93 -8.15 4.54 14.13
CA LEU A 93 -8.62 3.34 14.82
C LEU A 93 -8.21 3.36 16.30
N ARG A 94 -6.95 3.68 16.61
CA ARG A 94 -6.46 3.81 18.00
C ARG A 94 -7.26 4.84 18.79
N LYS A 95 -7.52 6.01 18.20
CA LYS A 95 -8.28 7.09 18.85
C LYS A 95 -9.72 6.66 19.15
N ARG A 96 -10.40 6.01 18.21
CA ARG A 96 -11.79 5.55 18.38
C ARG A 96 -11.90 4.46 19.43
N VAL A 97 -11.00 3.48 19.41
CA VAL A 97 -10.99 2.40 20.41
C VAL A 97 -10.70 2.96 21.80
N TYR A 98 -9.74 3.88 21.92
CA TYR A 98 -9.42 4.52 23.18
C TYR A 98 -10.58 5.36 23.73
N SER A 99 -11.23 6.16 22.87
CA SER A 99 -12.43 6.92 23.25
C SER A 99 -13.56 6.00 23.71
N HIS A 100 -13.76 4.86 23.05
CA HIS A 100 -14.78 3.89 23.48
C HIS A 100 -14.43 3.26 24.83
N LEU A 101 -13.17 2.88 25.05
CA LEU A 101 -12.72 2.33 26.35
C LEU A 101 -12.97 3.30 27.50
N GLN A 102 -12.79 4.61 27.29
CA GLN A 102 -13.08 5.63 28.30
C GLN A 102 -14.57 5.74 28.66
N THR A 103 -15.47 5.23 27.82
CA THR A 103 -16.93 5.26 28.08
C THR A 103 -17.45 4.02 28.81
N LEU A 104 -16.61 3.01 29.07
CA LEU A 104 -17.03 1.78 29.75
C LEU A 104 -16.99 1.91 31.29
N ASN A 105 -17.92 1.22 31.95
CA ASN A 105 -18.02 1.16 33.40
C ASN A 105 -16.92 0.27 34.03
N LEU A 106 -16.66 0.50 35.32
CA LEU A 106 -15.64 -0.22 36.11
C LEU A 106 -15.82 -1.75 36.08
N ASP A 107 -17.05 -2.27 36.09
CA ASP A 107 -17.36 -3.71 36.01
C ASP A 107 -16.70 -4.41 34.81
N TYR A 108 -16.55 -3.70 33.69
CA TYR A 108 -15.87 -4.23 32.52
C TYR A 108 -14.37 -4.41 32.78
N PHE A 109 -13.74 -3.48 33.51
CA PHE A 109 -12.33 -3.52 33.86
C PHE A 109 -12.01 -4.51 34.98
N GLU A 110 -12.98 -4.88 35.81
CA GLU A 110 -12.81 -5.99 36.77
C GLU A 110 -12.79 -7.36 36.08
N THR A 111 -13.52 -7.50 34.98
CA THR A 111 -13.60 -8.76 34.22
C THR A 111 -12.52 -8.86 33.14
N ALA A 112 -12.15 -7.74 32.52
CA ALA A 112 -11.16 -7.67 31.46
C ALA A 112 -9.75 -7.47 32.03
N LYS A 113 -8.80 -8.33 31.64
CA LYS A 113 -7.39 -8.17 32.05
C LYS A 113 -6.83 -6.89 31.42
N THR A 114 -6.39 -5.94 32.25
CA THR A 114 -5.79 -4.66 31.82
C THR A 114 -4.65 -4.85 30.80
N GLY A 115 -3.83 -5.91 30.96
CA GLY A 115 -2.77 -6.24 30.01
C GLY A 115 -3.26 -6.69 28.63
N ASP A 116 -4.40 -7.38 28.55
CA ASP A 116 -5.01 -7.80 27.28
C ASP A 116 -5.62 -6.60 26.54
N LEU A 117 -6.24 -5.67 27.28
CA LEU A 117 -6.73 -4.40 26.73
C LEU A 117 -5.60 -3.54 26.16
N ALA A 118 -4.47 -3.45 26.87
CA ALA A 118 -3.29 -2.73 26.40
C ALA A 118 -2.73 -3.37 25.11
N TYR A 119 -2.58 -4.70 25.09
CA TYR A 119 -2.11 -5.43 23.91
C TYR A 119 -3.01 -5.22 22.70
N ARG A 120 -4.33 -5.29 22.88
CA ARG A 120 -5.31 -5.04 21.81
C ARG A 120 -5.26 -3.61 21.29
N LEU A 121 -5.04 -2.62 22.15
CA LEU A 121 -4.99 -1.21 21.76
C LEU A 121 -3.69 -0.84 21.02
N THR A 122 -2.59 -1.56 21.30
CA THR A 122 -1.30 -1.33 20.64
C THR A 122 -1.12 -2.28 19.48
N GLU A 123 -0.95 -3.57 19.77
CA GLU A 123 -0.47 -4.58 18.84
C GLU A 123 -1.52 -4.94 17.79
N ASP A 124 -2.76 -5.23 18.20
CA ASP A 124 -3.80 -5.64 17.24
C ASP A 124 -4.16 -4.47 16.30
N ILE A 125 -4.19 -3.24 16.82
CA ILE A 125 -4.43 -2.04 16.01
C ILE A 125 -3.26 -1.79 15.04
N ASP A 126 -2.02 -1.96 15.48
CA ASP A 126 -0.85 -1.82 14.61
C ASP A 126 -0.84 -2.90 13.52
N ARG A 127 -1.17 -4.15 13.85
CA ARG A 127 -1.31 -5.24 12.86
C ARG A 127 -2.39 -4.96 11.83
N ILE A 128 -3.52 -4.39 12.24
CA ILE A 128 -4.57 -3.95 11.28
C ILE A 128 -4.00 -2.89 10.34
N GLY A 129 -3.26 -1.91 10.85
CA GLY A 129 -2.56 -0.91 10.05
C GLY A 129 -1.59 -1.52 9.04
N GLU A 130 -0.82 -2.53 9.45
CA GLU A 130 0.13 -3.24 8.60
C GLU A 130 -0.56 -4.05 7.50
N VAL A 131 -1.65 -4.77 7.83
CA VAL A 131 -2.45 -5.51 6.84
C VAL A 131 -3.04 -4.56 5.80
N ILE A 132 -3.56 -3.41 6.24
CA ILE A 132 -4.06 -2.35 5.36
C ILE A 132 -2.93 -1.84 4.46
N ASN A 133 -1.74 -1.58 5.00
CA ASN A 133 -0.58 -1.18 4.20
C ASN A 133 -0.24 -2.23 3.13
N LYS A 134 -0.10 -3.51 3.50
CA LYS A 134 0.21 -4.61 2.58
C LYS A 134 -0.85 -4.79 1.50
N PHE A 135 -2.12 -4.66 1.85
CA PHE A 135 -3.20 -4.73 0.88
C PHE A 135 -3.04 -3.68 -0.22
N PHE A 136 -2.67 -2.44 0.14
CA PHE A 136 -2.45 -1.40 -0.86
C PHE A 136 -1.08 -1.45 -1.55
N HIS A 137 -0.04 -1.94 -0.88
CA HIS A 137 1.31 -2.03 -1.45
C HIS A 137 1.56 -3.25 -2.34
N GLN A 138 0.90 -4.37 -2.08
CA GLN A 138 1.14 -5.61 -2.80
C GLN A 138 -0.10 -6.08 -3.55
N PHE A 139 -1.27 -6.08 -2.91
CA PHE A 139 -2.45 -6.71 -3.50
C PHE A 139 -2.99 -5.89 -4.69
N VAL A 140 -3.16 -4.59 -4.53
CA VAL A 140 -3.65 -3.70 -5.61
C VAL A 140 -2.68 -3.65 -6.80
N PRO A 141 -1.37 -3.41 -6.62
CA PRO A 141 -0.43 -3.36 -7.74
C PRO A 141 -0.28 -4.70 -8.47
N CYS A 142 -0.24 -5.84 -7.75
CA CYS A 142 -0.15 -7.14 -8.40
C CYS A 142 -1.34 -7.44 -9.31
N ILE A 143 -2.56 -7.09 -8.90
CA ILE A 143 -3.75 -7.28 -9.76
C ILE A 143 -3.64 -6.38 -11.01
N LEU A 144 -3.22 -5.13 -10.84
CA LEU A 144 -3.06 -4.20 -11.96
C LEU A 144 -1.93 -4.59 -12.91
N GLN A 145 -0.88 -5.25 -12.43
CA GLN A 145 0.22 -5.76 -13.25
C GLN A 145 -0.12 -7.07 -13.97
N LEU A 146 -1.08 -7.84 -13.46
CA LEU A 146 -1.52 -9.09 -14.06
C LEU A 146 -2.41 -8.87 -15.29
N ILE A 147 -3.18 -7.77 -15.29
CA ILE A 147 -4.06 -7.35 -16.39
C ILE A 147 -3.23 -6.61 -17.45
#